data_AF-A0A433JG81-F1
#
_entry.id   AF-A0A433JG81-F1
#
_cell.length_a   1.000
_cell.length_b   1.000
_cell.length_c   1.000
_cell.angle_alpha   90.00
_cell.angle_beta   90.00
_cell.angle_gamma   90.00
#
_symmetry.space_group_name_H-M   'P 1'
#
loop_
_entity.id
_entity.type
_entity.pdbx_description
1 polymer ?
#
loop_
_entity_poly.entity_id
_entity_poly.type
_entity_poly.pdbx_seq_one_letter_code
_entity_poly.pdbx_strand_id
1 'polypeptide(L)'
;MTYPEDSIQSVIHPSEWWINNTENKLCRGALIFAFAPHIDQIPYAFEPIGRKEAEKHDQAKIKVSPIQINKPFKPATLPVAAMPNYENEVWAAYRAKKRPCIVLREASSNVDKSLTQGKANHSVAPTITIAPYYGADENGKRAGYTQEFRERVRHCEYPQFLWDKLPVGNVDESILRLDHSQPYGAHSKAIQLTDYKLSPDALDILDDLISWITKGGVSEDSILLTYREAIEKTFYEN
;
A
#
# COMPACT_ATOMS: atom_id res chain seq x y z
N MET A 1 -5.25 -23.11 2.79
CA MET A 1 -6.40 -22.16 2.80
C MET A 1 -7.32 -22.51 1.65
N THR A 2 -8.64 -22.33 1.73
CA THR A 2 -9.56 -22.70 0.63
C THR A 2 -10.10 -21.47 -0.08
N TYR A 3 -9.84 -21.40 -1.38
CA TYR A 3 -10.27 -20.34 -2.28
C TYR A 3 -11.47 -20.80 -3.12
N PRO A 4 -12.41 -19.90 -3.47
CA PRO A 4 -13.48 -20.19 -4.43
C PRO A 4 -12.93 -20.60 -5.79
N GLU A 5 -13.67 -21.44 -6.53
CA GLU A 5 -13.25 -21.91 -7.87
C GLU A 5 -13.15 -20.75 -8.87
N ASP A 6 -14.02 -19.76 -8.73
CA ASP A 6 -14.10 -18.53 -9.53
C ASP A 6 -13.18 -17.40 -8.99
N SER A 7 -12.03 -17.77 -8.42
CA SER A 7 -11.02 -16.81 -7.96
C SER A 7 -9.69 -17.10 -8.64
N ILE A 8 -8.90 -16.04 -8.90
CA ILE A 8 -7.59 -16.19 -9.55
C ILE A 8 -6.65 -17.10 -8.74
N GLN A 9 -6.85 -17.25 -7.43
CA GLN A 9 -6.07 -18.15 -6.60
C GLN A 9 -6.30 -19.64 -6.91
N SER A 10 -7.44 -20.01 -7.51
CA SER A 10 -7.74 -21.41 -7.84
C SER A 10 -6.88 -21.93 -9.00
N VAL A 11 -6.42 -21.05 -9.88
CA VAL A 11 -5.75 -21.42 -11.14
C VAL A 11 -4.31 -21.91 -10.96
N ILE A 12 -3.70 -21.62 -9.79
CA ILE A 12 -2.32 -22.06 -9.50
C ILE A 12 -2.26 -23.40 -8.77
N HIS A 13 -3.39 -24.07 -8.54
CA HIS A 13 -3.40 -25.37 -7.88
C HIS A 13 -2.53 -26.38 -8.67
N PRO A 14 -1.64 -27.17 -8.03
CA PRO A 14 -1.57 -27.46 -6.59
C PRO A 14 -0.72 -26.51 -5.74
N SER A 15 -0.14 -25.46 -6.31
CA SER A 15 0.66 -24.49 -5.55
C SER A 15 -0.21 -23.72 -4.56
N GLU A 16 0.32 -23.52 -3.36
CA GLU A 16 -0.35 -22.70 -2.35
C GLU A 16 -0.18 -21.21 -2.68
N TRP A 17 -1.19 -20.38 -2.43
CA TRP A 17 -1.09 -18.93 -2.62
C TRP A 17 -0.16 -18.27 -1.59
N TRP A 18 -0.37 -18.58 -0.31
CA TRP A 18 0.46 -18.13 0.81
C TRP A 18 1.33 -19.27 1.30
N ILE A 19 2.63 -19.01 1.43
CA ILE A 19 3.62 -19.94 2.01
C ILE A 19 4.31 -19.29 3.21
N ASN A 20 4.95 -20.12 4.04
CA ASN A 20 5.71 -19.63 5.18
C ASN A 20 6.98 -18.89 4.70
N ASN A 21 7.20 -17.70 5.25
CA ASN A 21 8.44 -16.95 5.15
C ASN A 21 9.44 -17.45 6.21
N THR A 22 9.94 -18.67 6.03
CA THR A 22 10.83 -19.35 6.99
C THR A 22 12.11 -18.58 7.30
N GLU A 23 12.54 -17.69 6.39
CA GLU A 23 13.73 -16.87 6.58
C GLU A 23 13.46 -15.62 7.45
N ASN A 24 12.20 -15.29 7.70
CA ASN A 24 11.75 -14.07 8.37
C ASN A 24 12.45 -12.81 7.80
N LYS A 25 12.54 -12.74 6.48
CA LYS A 25 13.15 -11.63 5.75
C LYS A 25 12.11 -10.75 5.10
N LEU A 26 12.43 -9.46 5.04
CA LEU A 26 11.73 -8.53 4.18
C LEU A 26 12.10 -8.81 2.73
N CYS A 27 11.19 -9.42 1.97
CA CYS A 27 11.37 -9.74 0.56
C CYS A 27 10.14 -9.36 -0.26
N ARG A 28 10.25 -9.40 -1.58
CA ARG A 28 9.12 -9.23 -2.49
C ARG A 28 8.09 -10.33 -2.21
N GLY A 29 6.80 -9.97 -2.24
CA GLY A 29 5.71 -10.86 -1.88
C GLY A 29 5.57 -11.13 -0.37
N ALA A 30 6.40 -10.54 0.49
CA ALA A 30 6.23 -10.69 1.94
C ALA A 30 4.98 -9.95 2.44
N LEU A 31 4.22 -10.60 3.30
CA LEU A 31 3.10 -10.00 4.01
C LEU A 31 3.61 -9.32 5.28
N ILE A 32 3.29 -8.03 5.44
CA ILE A 32 3.76 -7.21 6.56
C ILE A 32 2.61 -6.39 7.14
N PHE A 33 2.79 -5.86 8.35
CA PHE A 33 1.95 -4.78 8.87
C PHE A 33 2.70 -3.45 8.78
N ALA A 34 2.04 -2.43 8.23
CA ALA A 34 2.54 -1.05 8.20
C ALA A 34 1.41 -0.05 8.48
N PHE A 35 1.76 1.15 8.94
CA PHE A 35 0.80 2.25 9.10
C PHE A 35 0.49 2.91 7.76
N ALA A 36 -0.24 2.24 6.87
CA ALA A 36 -0.62 2.72 5.54
C ALA A 36 -1.36 4.07 5.62
N PRO A 37 -0.89 5.15 4.96
CA PRO A 37 -1.63 6.38 4.86
C PRO A 37 -2.87 6.17 4.00
N HIS A 38 -3.90 6.90 4.35
CA HIS A 38 -5.08 7.08 3.55
C HIS A 38 -4.91 8.38 2.79
N ILE A 39 -4.78 8.26 1.47
CA ILE A 39 -4.72 9.42 0.57
C ILE A 39 -6.16 9.86 0.31
N ASP A 40 -6.56 10.95 0.95
CA ASP A 40 -7.84 11.60 0.69
C ASP A 40 -7.80 12.29 -0.70
N GLN A 41 -8.95 12.46 -1.35
CA GLN A 41 -9.03 13.11 -2.68
C GLN A 41 -8.44 14.52 -2.69
N ILE A 42 -8.53 15.22 -1.56
CA ILE A 42 -7.92 16.53 -1.35
C ILE A 42 -6.95 16.38 -0.18
N PRO A 43 -5.63 16.53 -0.40
CA PRO A 43 -4.66 16.42 0.68
C PRO A 43 -4.79 17.58 1.66
N TYR A 44 -4.43 17.34 2.92
CA TYR A 44 -4.42 18.36 3.97
C TYR A 44 -2.99 18.80 4.27
N ALA A 45 -2.83 20.00 4.84
CA ALA A 45 -1.58 20.50 5.38
C ALA A 45 -1.70 20.82 6.87
N PHE A 46 -0.57 20.73 7.56
CA PHE A 46 -0.37 21.34 8.87
C PHE A 46 0.29 22.71 8.70
N GLU A 47 -0.45 23.76 9.05
CA GLU A 47 0.03 25.15 9.09
C GLU A 47 0.37 25.50 10.55
N PRO A 48 1.65 25.70 10.90
CA PRO A 48 2.02 26.17 12.24
C PRO A 48 1.51 27.61 12.43
N ILE A 49 0.60 27.81 13.37
CA ILE A 49 0.03 29.13 13.71
C ILE A 49 0.58 29.70 15.03
N GLY A 50 1.41 28.94 15.75
CA GLY A 50 2.13 29.41 16.93
C GLY A 50 2.69 28.30 17.80
N ARG A 51 3.27 28.68 18.94
CA ARG A 51 3.72 27.75 19.99
C ARG A 51 2.70 27.72 21.12
N LYS A 52 2.63 26.61 21.86
CA LYS A 52 1.79 26.54 23.07
C LYS A 52 2.43 27.28 24.24
N GLU A 53 3.75 27.16 24.38
CA GLU A 53 4.59 27.87 25.35
C GLU A 53 5.85 28.36 24.60
N ALA A 54 6.34 29.57 24.86
CA ALA A 54 7.42 30.18 24.08
C ALA A 54 8.76 29.42 24.16
N GLU A 55 9.02 28.78 25.30
CA GLU A 55 10.28 28.10 25.66
C GLU A 55 10.27 26.60 25.34
N LYS A 56 9.11 26.01 25.03
CA LYS A 56 8.99 24.59 24.69
C LYS A 56 8.96 24.39 23.18
N HIS A 57 9.95 23.65 22.68
CA HIS A 57 10.15 23.41 21.25
C HIS A 57 9.48 22.12 20.72
N ASP A 58 8.87 21.32 21.61
CA ASP A 58 8.21 20.05 21.31
C ASP A 58 6.72 20.21 20.93
N GLN A 59 6.17 21.42 21.03
CA GLN A 59 4.73 21.67 20.87
C GLN A 59 4.42 22.84 19.93
N ALA A 60 3.47 22.63 19.03
CA ALA A 60 2.97 23.65 18.11
C ALA A 60 1.44 23.71 18.15
N LYS A 61 0.89 24.91 17.97
CA LYS A 61 -0.51 25.10 17.58
C LYS A 61 -0.56 25.00 16.05
N ILE A 62 -1.33 24.05 15.56
CA ILE A 62 -1.46 23.78 14.12
C ILE A 62 -2.87 24.10 13.66
N LYS A 63 -2.98 24.65 12.46
CA LYS A 63 -4.21 24.71 11.69
C LYS A 63 -4.16 23.63 10.61
N VAL A 64 -5.20 22.83 10.53
CA VAL A 64 -5.36 21.85 9.45
C VAL A 64 -6.16 22.50 8.33
N SER A 65 -5.64 22.51 7.12
CA SER A 65 -6.29 23.12 5.95
C SER A 65 -6.11 22.25 4.71
N PRO A 66 -7.02 22.29 3.74
CA PRO A 66 -6.81 21.63 2.45
C PRO A 66 -5.65 22.28 1.68
N ILE A 67 -4.81 21.45 1.05
CA ILE A 67 -3.79 21.89 0.10
C ILE A 67 -4.46 22.13 -1.24
N GLN A 68 -4.20 23.29 -1.84
CA GLN A 68 -4.74 23.68 -3.14
C GLN A 68 -3.59 24.13 -4.04
N ILE A 69 -3.46 23.52 -5.21
CA ILE A 69 -2.33 23.75 -6.12
C ILE A 69 -2.20 25.22 -6.57
N ASN A 70 -3.33 25.91 -6.71
CA ASN A 70 -3.37 27.31 -7.16
C ASN A 70 -3.34 28.32 -6.01
N LYS A 71 -3.28 27.87 -4.76
CA LYS A 71 -3.26 28.76 -3.61
C LYS A 71 -1.81 29.19 -3.34
N PRO A 72 -1.50 30.50 -3.30
CA PRO A 72 -0.16 30.96 -3.01
C PRO A 72 0.36 30.39 -1.70
N PHE A 73 1.59 29.88 -1.71
CA PHE A 73 2.27 29.42 -0.51
C PHE A 73 2.42 30.59 0.46
N LYS A 74 1.95 30.42 1.69
CA LYS A 74 2.15 31.38 2.76
C LYS A 74 3.19 30.80 3.72
N PRO A 75 4.39 31.39 3.82
CA PRO A 75 5.39 30.91 4.77
C PRO A 75 4.81 30.98 6.20
N ALA A 76 5.17 30.01 7.03
CA ALA A 76 4.73 29.98 8.41
C ALA A 76 5.21 31.25 9.12
N THR A 77 4.30 31.97 9.77
CA THR A 77 4.62 33.24 10.44
C THR A 77 5.56 33.04 11.63
N LEU A 78 5.66 31.81 12.16
CA LEU A 78 6.49 31.47 13.30
C LEU A 78 7.25 30.17 13.02
N PRO A 79 8.60 30.17 13.06
CA PRO A 79 9.37 28.95 12.90
C PRO A 79 9.15 28.01 14.10
N VAL A 80 8.80 26.77 13.81
CA VAL A 80 8.72 25.67 14.78
C VAL A 80 9.87 24.72 14.49
N ALA A 81 10.85 24.64 15.39
CA ALA A 81 12.06 23.83 15.19
C ALA A 81 11.77 22.33 14.96
N ALA A 82 10.67 21.83 15.54
CA ALA A 82 10.22 20.44 15.34
C ALA A 82 9.52 20.20 14.00
N MET A 83 9.15 21.25 13.25
CA MET A 83 8.49 21.19 11.96
C MET A 83 9.18 22.14 10.95
N PRO A 84 10.48 21.95 10.68
CA PRO A 84 11.17 22.77 9.70
C PRO A 84 10.59 22.51 8.32
N ASN A 85 10.40 23.57 7.53
CA ASN A 85 10.09 23.51 6.10
C ASN A 85 11.06 24.44 5.38
N TYR A 86 11.57 24.00 4.24
CA TYR A 86 12.29 24.86 3.32
C TYR A 86 11.33 25.68 2.47
N GLU A 87 11.88 26.62 1.71
CA GLU A 87 11.10 27.40 0.75
C GLU A 87 10.38 26.47 -0.23
N ASN A 88 9.09 26.72 -0.47
CA ASN A 88 8.21 25.90 -1.30
C ASN A 88 7.85 24.50 -0.74
N GLU A 89 8.12 24.22 0.54
CA GLU A 89 7.69 22.98 1.19
C GLU A 89 6.48 23.19 2.13
N VAL A 90 5.56 22.23 2.08
CA VAL A 90 4.41 22.15 3.01
C VAL A 90 4.46 20.85 3.80
N TRP A 91 4.05 20.90 5.07
CA TRP A 91 3.79 19.69 5.83
C TRP A 91 2.45 19.10 5.40
N ALA A 92 2.48 18.03 4.61
CA ALA A 92 1.27 17.27 4.30
C ALA A 92 0.80 16.45 5.51
N ALA A 93 -0.51 16.39 5.70
CA ALA A 93 -1.19 15.64 6.76
C ALA A 93 -2.04 14.53 6.13
N TYR A 94 -1.89 13.33 6.66
CA TYR A 94 -2.69 12.17 6.25
C TYR A 94 -3.12 11.35 7.46
N ARG A 95 -4.28 10.71 7.35
CA ARG A 95 -4.70 9.68 8.30
C ARG A 95 -3.92 8.41 7.98
N ALA A 96 -3.49 7.66 8.99
CA ALA A 96 -2.83 6.38 8.77
C ALA A 96 -3.49 5.30 9.63
N LYS A 97 -3.49 4.06 9.14
CA LYS A 97 -4.01 2.90 9.88
C LYS A 97 -3.03 1.74 9.72
N LYS A 98 -2.74 1.05 10.82
CA LYS A 98 -1.99 -0.21 10.77
C LYS A 98 -2.79 -1.24 9.96
N ARG A 99 -2.24 -1.71 8.85
CA ARG A 99 -2.89 -2.62 7.90
C ARG A 99 -1.92 -3.71 7.46
N PRO A 100 -2.43 -4.90 7.10
CA PRO A 100 -1.66 -5.83 6.29
C PRO A 100 -1.35 -5.19 4.94
N CYS A 101 -0.13 -5.38 4.47
CA CYS A 101 0.37 -4.88 3.19
C CYS A 101 1.25 -5.97 2.54
N ILE A 102 1.26 -6.02 1.21
CA ILE A 102 2.20 -6.83 0.45
C ILE A 102 3.40 -5.96 0.03
N VAL A 103 4.60 -6.53 0.06
CA VAL A 103 5.81 -5.88 -0.47
C VAL A 103 5.89 -6.11 -1.99
N LEU A 104 5.76 -5.06 -2.78
CA LEU A 104 5.85 -5.09 -4.23
C LEU A 104 7.30 -4.96 -4.72
N ARG A 105 8.09 -4.15 -4.00
CA ARG A 105 9.51 -3.92 -4.29
C ARG A 105 10.31 -3.97 -3.00
N GLU A 106 11.38 -4.73 -3.02
CA GLU A 106 12.35 -4.80 -1.92
C GLU A 106 13.11 -3.49 -1.72
N ALA A 107 13.81 -3.43 -0.60
CA ALA A 107 14.68 -2.32 -0.26
C ALA A 107 15.87 -2.32 -1.22
N SER A 108 16.18 -1.16 -1.81
CA SER A 108 17.40 -1.01 -2.59
C SER A 108 18.64 -1.29 -1.73
N SER A 109 19.73 -1.70 -2.38
CA SER A 109 21.04 -1.81 -1.74
C SER A 109 21.44 -0.51 -1.07
N ASN A 110 22.06 -0.61 0.11
CA ASN A 110 22.62 0.57 0.76
C ASN A 110 23.69 1.22 -0.13
N VAL A 111 23.66 2.55 -0.21
CA VAL A 111 24.75 3.32 -0.82
C VAL A 111 25.97 3.22 0.08
N ASP A 112 27.17 3.15 -0.52
CA ASP A 112 28.43 3.18 0.24
C ASP A 112 28.48 4.43 1.14
N LYS A 113 28.71 4.21 2.43
CA LYS A 113 28.77 5.27 3.44
C LYS A 113 29.85 6.31 3.15
N SER A 114 30.93 5.91 2.48
CA SER A 114 32.00 6.83 2.08
C SER A 114 31.47 7.92 1.13
N LEU A 115 30.51 7.58 0.26
CA LEU A 115 29.89 8.48 -0.71
C LEU A 115 28.79 9.36 -0.10
N THR A 116 28.24 8.96 1.06
CA THR A 116 27.14 9.65 1.73
C THR A 116 27.59 10.45 2.95
N GLN A 117 28.89 10.57 3.19
CA GLN A 117 29.42 11.29 4.34
C GLN A 117 28.99 12.77 4.32
N GLY A 118 28.45 13.26 5.44
CA GLY A 118 27.94 14.63 5.56
C GLY A 118 26.56 14.87 4.92
N LYS A 119 25.90 13.84 4.36
CA LYS A 119 24.53 13.93 3.86
C LYS A 119 23.51 13.50 4.91
N ALA A 120 22.30 14.02 4.81
CA ALA A 120 21.21 13.61 5.68
C ALA A 120 20.77 12.17 5.37
N ASN A 121 20.52 11.37 6.41
CA ASN A 121 20.15 9.95 6.24
C ASN A 121 18.92 9.76 5.35
N HIS A 122 17.93 10.66 5.43
CA HIS A 122 16.70 10.56 4.65
C HIS A 122 16.93 10.69 3.13
N SER A 123 18.05 11.26 2.70
CA SER A 123 18.38 11.42 1.27
C SER A 123 18.86 10.11 0.61
N VAL A 124 19.26 9.12 1.41
CA VAL A 124 19.88 7.86 0.93
C VAL A 124 19.30 6.61 1.58
N ALA A 125 18.40 6.76 2.54
CA ALA A 125 17.80 5.64 3.25
C ALA A 125 17.00 4.76 2.29
N PRO A 126 17.17 3.43 2.34
CA PRO A 126 16.46 2.53 1.44
C PRO A 126 14.96 2.51 1.73
N THR A 127 14.18 2.44 0.66
CA THR A 127 12.72 2.35 0.70
C THR A 127 12.24 1.07 0.03
N ILE A 128 11.16 0.50 0.55
CA ILE A 128 10.37 -0.54 -0.10
C ILE A 128 9.16 0.09 -0.79
N THR A 129 8.52 -0.65 -1.71
CA THR A 129 7.18 -0.30 -2.20
C THR A 129 6.19 -1.31 -1.67
N ILE A 130 5.08 -0.85 -1.12
CA ILE A 130 4.05 -1.74 -0.56
C ILE A 130 2.67 -1.37 -1.13
N ALA A 131 1.77 -2.36 -1.19
CA ALA A 131 0.35 -2.14 -1.44
C ALA A 131 -0.49 -2.62 -0.24
N PRO A 132 -1.43 -1.79 0.26
CA PRO A 132 -2.23 -2.12 1.44
C PRO A 132 -3.46 -2.98 1.13
N TYR A 133 -3.81 -3.85 2.08
CA TYR A 133 -5.08 -4.57 2.09
C TYR A 133 -6.16 -3.83 2.89
N TYR A 134 -7.40 -3.93 2.42
CA TYR A 134 -8.61 -3.42 3.04
C TYR A 134 -9.55 -4.58 3.33
N GLY A 135 -10.12 -4.60 4.53
CA GLY A 135 -11.13 -5.62 4.83
C GLY A 135 -12.37 -5.41 3.98
N ALA A 136 -12.85 -6.47 3.35
CA ALA A 136 -13.95 -6.42 2.40
C ALA A 136 -15.32 -6.65 3.06
N ASP A 137 -15.35 -7.33 4.21
CA ASP A 137 -16.58 -7.72 4.89
C ASP A 137 -17.45 -6.51 5.26
N GLU A 138 -18.70 -6.58 4.83
CA GLU A 138 -19.78 -5.75 5.35
C GLU A 138 -20.29 -6.39 6.65
N ASN A 139 -20.11 -5.68 7.75
CA ASN A 139 -20.71 -6.05 9.03
C ASN A 139 -21.28 -4.78 9.64
N GLY A 140 -22.21 -4.87 10.59
CA GLY A 140 -22.85 -3.67 11.18
C GLY A 140 -21.89 -2.61 11.79
N LYS A 141 -20.57 -2.86 11.81
CA LYS A 141 -19.51 -1.93 12.22
C LYS A 141 -18.67 -1.37 11.07
N ARG A 142 -18.81 -1.89 9.84
CA ARG A 142 -18.02 -1.52 8.65
C ARG A 142 -18.94 -1.43 7.44
N ALA A 143 -18.88 -0.31 6.72
CA ALA A 143 -19.62 -0.13 5.48
C ALA A 143 -19.31 -1.21 4.41
N GLY A 144 -18.14 -1.85 4.50
CA GLY A 144 -17.76 -2.98 3.63
C GLY A 144 -17.76 -2.63 2.14
N TYR A 145 -17.74 -3.67 1.31
CA TYR A 145 -18.08 -3.57 -0.11
C TYR A 145 -19.29 -4.44 -0.41
N THR A 146 -20.11 -4.01 -1.36
CA THR A 146 -21.26 -4.81 -1.82
C THR A 146 -20.79 -6.16 -2.34
N GLN A 147 -21.64 -7.18 -2.23
CA GLN A 147 -21.33 -8.51 -2.74
C GLN A 147 -20.97 -8.49 -4.23
N GLU A 148 -21.76 -7.77 -5.05
CA GLU A 148 -21.49 -7.61 -6.48
C GLU A 148 -20.09 -7.02 -6.74
N PHE A 149 -19.69 -5.99 -6.00
CA PHE A 149 -18.35 -5.42 -6.16
C PHE A 149 -17.25 -6.42 -5.79
N ARG A 150 -17.44 -7.17 -4.70
CA ARG A 150 -16.46 -8.19 -4.26
C ARG A 150 -16.31 -9.31 -5.29
N GLU A 151 -17.41 -9.73 -5.90
CA GLU A 151 -17.44 -10.74 -6.96
C GLU A 151 -16.67 -10.25 -8.20
N ARG A 152 -16.96 -9.05 -8.71
CA ARG A 152 -16.24 -8.46 -9.85
C ARG A 152 -14.73 -8.29 -9.59
N VAL A 153 -14.37 -7.91 -8.36
CA VAL A 153 -12.95 -7.85 -7.96
C VAL A 153 -12.32 -9.25 -7.92
N ARG A 154 -13.04 -10.27 -7.42
CA ARG A 154 -12.58 -11.67 -7.43
C ARG A 154 -12.40 -12.20 -8.86
N HIS A 155 -13.23 -11.74 -9.79
CA HIS A 155 -13.15 -12.02 -11.22
C HIS A 155 -12.07 -11.22 -11.96
N CYS A 156 -11.28 -10.41 -11.25
CA CYS A 156 -10.23 -9.57 -11.83
C CYS A 156 -10.75 -8.64 -12.94
N GLU A 157 -11.95 -8.05 -12.77
CA GLU A 157 -12.47 -7.03 -13.71
C GLU A 157 -11.67 -5.71 -13.63
N TYR A 158 -11.03 -5.45 -12.50
CA TYR A 158 -10.41 -4.16 -12.20
C TYR A 158 -8.92 -4.32 -11.84
N PRO A 159 -7.99 -3.74 -12.63
CA PRO A 159 -6.55 -3.91 -12.39
C PRO A 159 -6.06 -3.35 -11.05
N GLN A 160 -6.78 -2.39 -10.48
CA GLN A 160 -6.41 -1.75 -9.22
C GLN A 160 -6.76 -2.58 -7.97
N PHE A 161 -7.58 -3.61 -8.12
CA PHE A 161 -8.08 -4.41 -7.02
C PHE A 161 -7.69 -5.88 -7.19
N LEU A 162 -7.34 -6.53 -6.09
CA LEU A 162 -7.22 -7.98 -6.04
C LEU A 162 -7.91 -8.47 -4.77
N TRP A 163 -8.89 -9.36 -4.93
CA TRP A 163 -9.55 -10.04 -3.81
C TRP A 163 -8.64 -11.14 -3.28
N ASP A 164 -8.59 -11.32 -1.96
CA ASP A 164 -7.76 -12.34 -1.30
C ASP A 164 -8.30 -12.72 0.08
N LYS A 165 -7.84 -13.87 0.59
CA LYS A 165 -7.97 -14.30 1.98
C LYS A 165 -6.58 -14.29 2.61
N LEU A 166 -6.42 -13.51 3.68
CA LEU A 166 -5.13 -13.35 4.32
C LEU A 166 -4.90 -14.40 5.42
N PRO A 167 -3.67 -14.91 5.58
CA PRO A 167 -3.32 -15.81 6.69
C PRO A 167 -3.18 -15.07 8.03
N VAL A 168 -3.48 -13.78 8.06
CA VAL A 168 -3.36 -12.90 9.22
C VAL A 168 -4.57 -11.97 9.34
N GLY A 169 -4.81 -11.50 10.55
CA GLY A 169 -5.92 -10.60 10.83
C GLY A 169 -7.24 -11.34 11.09
N ASN A 170 -8.29 -10.56 11.34
CA ASN A 170 -9.61 -11.05 11.75
C ASN A 170 -10.68 -10.65 10.73
N VAL A 171 -10.36 -10.78 9.45
CA VAL A 171 -11.26 -10.41 8.34
C VAL A 171 -11.30 -11.60 7.40
N ASP A 172 -12.49 -11.97 6.95
CA ASP A 172 -12.67 -13.17 6.13
C ASP A 172 -12.20 -12.92 4.70
N GLU A 173 -12.50 -11.73 4.17
CA GLU A 173 -12.11 -11.30 2.84
C GLU A 173 -11.36 -9.96 2.88
N SER A 174 -10.34 -9.83 2.02
CA SER A 174 -9.55 -8.63 1.87
C SER A 174 -9.43 -8.23 0.41
N ILE A 175 -9.35 -6.92 0.16
CA ILE A 175 -9.06 -6.35 -1.15
C ILE A 175 -7.72 -5.64 -1.06
N LEU A 176 -6.75 -6.11 -1.83
CA LEU A 176 -5.49 -5.41 -2.10
C LEU A 176 -5.76 -4.21 -3.00
N ARG A 177 -5.17 -3.06 -2.67
CA ARG A 177 -5.26 -1.82 -3.44
C ARG A 177 -3.94 -1.52 -4.12
N LEU A 178 -3.78 -1.96 -5.37
CA LEU A 178 -2.57 -1.71 -6.16
C LEU A 178 -2.43 -0.25 -6.56
N ASP A 179 -3.53 0.46 -6.75
CA ASP A 179 -3.55 1.92 -6.96
C ASP A 179 -3.12 2.72 -5.73
N HIS A 180 -3.11 2.11 -4.54
CA HIS A 180 -2.60 2.72 -3.30
C HIS A 180 -1.16 2.30 -2.99
N SER A 181 -0.44 1.80 -3.99
CA SER A 181 0.98 1.45 -3.85
C SER A 181 1.83 2.68 -3.58
N GLN A 182 2.75 2.57 -2.63
CA GLN A 182 3.57 3.72 -2.20
C GLN A 182 4.90 3.31 -1.56
N PRO A 183 5.90 4.20 -1.57
CA PRO A 183 7.16 3.96 -0.90
C PRO A 183 7.02 4.00 0.63
N TYR A 184 7.76 3.12 1.30
CA TYR A 184 7.87 3.03 2.74
C TYR A 184 9.33 2.92 3.16
N GLY A 185 9.67 3.46 4.34
CA GLY A 185 10.98 3.21 4.92
C GLY A 185 11.18 1.72 5.21
N ALA A 186 12.34 1.17 4.86
CA ALA A 186 12.67 -0.25 5.10
C ALA A 186 13.07 -0.57 6.55
N HIS A 187 12.97 0.39 7.47
CA HIS A 187 13.39 0.22 8.86
C HIS A 187 12.38 -0.61 9.67
N SER A 188 12.86 -1.43 10.61
CA SER A 188 12.05 -2.27 11.51
C SER A 188 11.08 -1.53 12.44
N LYS A 189 11.14 -0.19 12.47
CA LYS A 189 10.19 0.66 13.22
C LYS A 189 9.03 1.14 12.35
N ALA A 190 9.19 1.08 11.02
CA ALA A 190 8.18 1.48 10.05
C ALA A 190 7.26 0.31 9.67
N ILE A 191 7.73 -0.93 9.84
CA ILE A 191 7.05 -2.15 9.43
C ILE A 191 7.17 -3.24 10.49
N GLN A 192 6.22 -4.18 10.47
CA GLN A 192 6.26 -5.42 11.24
C GLN A 192 6.13 -6.59 10.26
N LEU A 193 7.11 -7.49 10.24
CA LEU A 193 7.06 -8.71 9.42
C LEU A 193 6.00 -9.69 9.96
N THR A 194 5.43 -10.48 9.06
CA THR A 194 4.65 -11.68 9.38
C THR A 194 5.40 -12.92 8.91
N ASP A 195 4.89 -14.09 9.27
CA ASP A 195 5.48 -15.37 8.89
C ASP A 195 5.07 -15.83 7.48
N TYR A 196 4.45 -14.97 6.67
CA TYR A 196 3.88 -15.33 5.37
C TYR A 196 4.44 -14.51 4.21
N LYS A 197 4.56 -15.16 3.06
CA LYS A 197 4.83 -14.54 1.75
C LYS A 197 4.05 -15.26 0.65
N LEU A 198 3.89 -14.61 -0.50
CA LEU A 198 3.34 -15.27 -1.69
C LEU A 198 4.27 -16.39 -2.17
N SER A 199 3.69 -17.44 -2.72
CA SER A 199 4.44 -18.43 -3.50
C SER A 199 4.97 -17.85 -4.81
N PRO A 200 5.93 -18.49 -5.48
CA PRO A 200 6.41 -18.05 -6.79
C PRO A 200 5.26 -17.88 -7.80
N ASP A 201 4.38 -18.86 -7.94
CA ASP A 201 3.26 -18.81 -8.90
C ASP A 201 2.26 -17.68 -8.58
N ALA A 202 1.99 -17.44 -7.29
CA ALA A 202 1.15 -16.31 -6.86
C ALA A 202 1.83 -14.96 -7.11
N LEU A 203 3.16 -14.93 -7.05
CA LEU A 203 3.96 -13.75 -7.31
C LEU A 203 3.97 -13.35 -8.79
N ASP A 204 3.96 -14.34 -9.69
CA ASP A 204 3.83 -14.13 -11.13
C ASP A 204 2.47 -13.50 -11.49
N ILE A 205 1.39 -13.96 -10.86
CA ILE A 205 0.06 -13.33 -11.00
C ILE A 205 0.06 -11.88 -10.50
N LEU A 206 0.72 -11.62 -9.37
CA LEU A 206 0.87 -10.26 -8.87
C LEU A 206 1.66 -9.39 -9.85
N ASP A 207 2.69 -9.93 -10.53
CA ASP A 207 3.41 -9.21 -11.59
C ASP A 207 2.53 -8.89 -12.80
N ASP A 208 1.68 -9.82 -13.21
CA ASP A 208 0.72 -9.59 -14.30
C ASP A 208 -0.27 -8.47 -13.93
N LEU A 209 -0.79 -8.46 -12.70
CA LEU A 209 -1.66 -7.39 -12.20
C LEU A 209 -0.94 -6.04 -12.13
N ILE A 210 0.30 -6.01 -11.66
CA ILE A 210 1.14 -4.80 -11.64
C ILE A 210 1.38 -4.31 -13.08
N SER A 211 1.70 -5.21 -14.00
CA SER A 211 1.88 -4.88 -15.41
C SER A 211 0.59 -4.30 -15.99
N TRP A 212 -0.57 -4.88 -15.66
CA TRP A 212 -1.85 -4.39 -16.13
C TRP A 212 -2.17 -2.99 -15.64
N ILE A 213 -2.06 -2.72 -14.33
CA ILE A 213 -2.37 -1.39 -13.78
C ILE A 213 -1.37 -0.32 -14.26
N THR A 214 -0.10 -0.69 -14.50
CA THR A 214 0.94 0.29 -14.87
C THR A 214 1.10 0.51 -16.37
N LYS A 215 0.83 -0.51 -17.19
CA LYS A 215 1.03 -0.47 -18.66
C LYS A 215 -0.27 -0.55 -19.45
N GLY A 216 -1.39 -0.86 -18.81
CA GLY A 216 -2.71 -0.94 -19.46
C GLY A 216 -2.99 -2.26 -20.18
N GLY A 217 -2.19 -3.31 -19.97
CA GLY A 217 -2.38 -4.61 -20.60
C GLY A 217 -1.71 -5.76 -19.86
N VAL A 218 -2.21 -6.97 -20.13
CA VAL A 218 -1.70 -8.24 -19.62
C VAL A 218 -0.96 -8.95 -20.76
N SER A 219 0.08 -9.73 -20.47
CA SER A 219 0.76 -10.55 -21.49
C SER A 219 -0.19 -11.55 -22.13
N GLU A 220 -0.01 -11.85 -23.42
CA GLU A 220 -0.79 -12.89 -24.12
C GLU A 220 -0.58 -14.28 -23.50
N ASP A 221 0.63 -14.53 -22.97
CA ASP A 221 0.99 -15.79 -22.30
C ASP A 221 0.61 -15.83 -20.80
N SER A 222 -0.08 -14.81 -20.29
CA SER A 222 -0.41 -14.69 -18.88
C SER A 222 -1.57 -15.58 -18.47
N ILE A 223 -1.41 -16.28 -17.36
CA ILE A 223 -2.50 -17.04 -16.72
C ILE A 223 -3.66 -16.14 -16.28
N LEU A 224 -3.39 -14.87 -15.94
CA LEU A 224 -4.42 -13.89 -15.60
C LEU A 224 -5.31 -13.59 -16.79
N LEU A 225 -4.75 -13.51 -18.00
CA LEU A 225 -5.55 -13.30 -19.22
C LEU A 225 -6.46 -14.49 -19.48
N THR A 226 -5.90 -15.70 -19.49
CA THR A 226 -6.68 -16.95 -19.68
C THR A 226 -7.79 -17.08 -18.64
N TYR A 227 -7.51 -16.76 -17.37
CA TYR A 227 -8.51 -16.75 -16.32
C TYR A 227 -9.65 -15.78 -16.61
N ARG A 228 -9.34 -14.53 -16.98
CA ARG A 228 -10.36 -13.51 -17.27
C ARG A 228 -11.25 -13.90 -18.45
N GLU A 229 -10.68 -14.49 -19.50
CA GLU A 229 -11.46 -15.02 -20.64
C GLU A 229 -12.40 -16.15 -20.21
N ALA A 230 -11.93 -17.06 -19.35
CA ALA A 230 -12.76 -18.15 -18.83
C ALA A 230 -13.91 -17.63 -17.96
N ILE A 231 -13.67 -16.61 -17.14
CA ILE A 231 -14.70 -15.95 -16.33
C ILE A 231 -15.73 -15.24 -17.23
N GLU A 232 -15.29 -14.47 -18.22
CA GLU A 232 -16.18 -13.77 -19.16
C GLU A 232 -17.14 -14.75 -19.83
N LYS A 233 -16.60 -15.84 -20.38
CA LYS A 233 -17.38 -16.88 -21.06
C LYS A 233 -18.36 -17.60 -20.13
N THR A 234 -18.03 -17.75 -18.85
CA THR A 234 -18.82 -18.54 -17.89
C THR A 234 -19.91 -17.71 -17.23
N PHE A 235 -19.65 -16.43 -16.95
CA PHE A 235 -20.50 -15.59 -16.12
C PHE A 235 -21.15 -14.42 -16.86
N TYR A 236 -20.60 -13.97 -17.99
CA TYR A 236 -21.00 -12.71 -18.63
C TYR A 236 -21.42 -12.85 -20.11
N GLU A 237 -20.93 -13.87 -20.83
CA GLU A 237 -21.44 -14.22 -22.16
C GLU A 237 -22.76 -15.01 -22.03
N ASN A 238 -23.85 -14.40 -22.50
CA ASN A 238 -25.13 -15.09 -22.78
C ASN A 238 -25.24 -15.40 -24.27
#